data_AF-D9QGP7-F1
#
_entry.id   AF-D9QGP7-F1
#
_cell.length_a   1.000
_cell.length_b   1.000
_cell.length_c   1.000
_cell.angle_alpha   90.00
_cell.angle_beta   90.00
_cell.angle_gamma   90.00
#
_symmetry.space_group_name_H-M   'P 1'
#
loop_
_entity.id
_entity.type
_entity.pdbx_description
1 polymer ?
#
loop_
_entity_poly.entity_id
_entity_poly.type
_entity_poly.pdbx_seq_one_letter_code
_entity_poly.pdbx_strand_id
1 'polypeptide(L)'
;MLDLVLAIVHHLLVFGLAIMLAMELAYLRADPVPVARLTKLDGGYGGVAALVVAVGVARIVWGAKGWVAYEANPFFWAKIATFAVIVLLSVMPTIQFIKWGRALKADAGFRPPPSAVARTALWVRIEVLLLLPLVGFAAAMARWPL
;
A
#
# COMPACT_ATOMS: atom_id res chain seq x y z
N MET A 1 -21.05 4.39 17.40
CA MET A 1 -21.03 3.21 16.50
C MET A 1 -20.30 3.48 15.19
N LEU A 2 -20.57 4.60 14.50
CA LEU A 2 -19.87 4.95 13.24
C LEU A 2 -18.34 5.00 13.38
N ASP A 3 -17.82 5.64 14.43
CA ASP A 3 -16.37 5.71 14.71
C ASP A 3 -15.71 4.32 14.77
N LEU A 4 -16.32 3.38 15.50
CA LEU A 4 -15.83 1.99 15.61
C LEU A 4 -15.83 1.29 14.24
N VAL A 5 -16.90 1.42 13.45
CA VAL A 5 -17.00 0.82 12.12
C VAL A 5 -15.91 1.38 11.20
N LEU A 6 -15.73 2.70 11.18
CA LEU A 6 -14.68 3.35 10.37
C LEU A 6 -13.29 2.90 10.81
N ALA A 7 -13.06 2.73 12.12
CA ALA A 7 -11.82 2.18 12.62
C ALA A 7 -11.60 0.74 12.12
N ILE A 8 -12.57 -0.16 12.29
CA ILE A 8 -12.46 -1.56 11.84
C ILE A 8 -12.16 -1.61 10.33
N VAL A 9 -12.94 -0.90 9.52
CA VAL A 9 -12.77 -0.85 8.06
C VAL A 9 -11.38 -0.34 7.70
N HIS A 10 -10.91 0.74 8.34
CA HIS A 10 -9.59 1.29 8.06
C HIS A 10 -8.47 0.28 8.36
N HIS A 11 -8.55 -0.45 9.48
CA HIS A 11 -7.55 -1.47 9.81
C HIS A 11 -7.58 -2.63 8.82
N LEU A 12 -8.78 -3.12 8.45
CA LEU A 12 -8.92 -4.17 7.45
C LEU A 12 -8.32 -3.76 6.10
N LEU A 13 -8.53 -2.51 5.68
CA LEU A 13 -7.94 -1.97 4.46
C LEU A 13 -6.41 -1.89 4.54
N VAL A 14 -5.85 -1.41 5.66
CA VAL A 14 -4.39 -1.32 5.86
C VAL A 14 -3.73 -2.71 5.91
N PHE A 15 -4.34 -3.68 6.61
CA PHE A 15 -3.85 -5.05 6.61
C PHE A 15 -3.98 -5.71 5.23
N GLY A 16 -5.10 -5.49 4.54
CA GLY A 16 -5.28 -5.93 3.16
C GLY A 16 -4.20 -5.39 2.24
N LEU A 17 -3.90 -4.09 2.33
CA LEU A 17 -2.84 -3.44 1.58
C LEU A 17 -1.47 -4.07 1.86
N ALA A 18 -1.14 -4.33 3.12
CA ALA A 18 0.11 -5.01 3.50
C ALA A 18 0.20 -6.44 2.92
N ILE A 19 -0.91 -7.19 2.94
CA ILE A 19 -0.99 -8.53 2.35
C ILE A 19 -0.77 -8.46 0.83
N MET A 20 -1.38 -7.48 0.15
CA MET A 20 -1.24 -7.32 -1.31
C MET A 20 0.20 -7.02 -1.70
N LEU A 21 0.91 -6.12 -1.00
CA LEU A 21 2.33 -5.87 -1.24
C LEU A 21 3.19 -7.12 -1.01
N ALA A 22 2.93 -7.87 0.06
CA ALA A 22 3.64 -9.12 0.32
C ALA A 22 3.39 -10.15 -0.79
N MET A 23 2.16 -10.22 -1.32
CA MET A 23 1.81 -11.09 -2.45
C MET A 23 2.47 -10.65 -3.77
N GLU A 24 2.58 -9.35 -4.05
CA GLU A 24 3.32 -8.84 -5.21
C GLU A 24 4.79 -9.27 -5.15
N LEU A 25 5.42 -9.12 -3.99
CA LEU A 25 6.79 -9.57 -3.78
C LEU A 25 6.92 -11.09 -3.93
N ALA A 26 5.93 -11.85 -3.46
CA ALA A 26 5.90 -13.31 -3.64
C ALA A 26 5.77 -13.69 -5.12
N TYR A 27 4.90 -13.02 -5.88
CA TYR A 27 4.73 -13.24 -7.32
C TYR A 27 5.98 -12.86 -8.12
N LEU A 28 6.68 -11.80 -7.73
CA LEU A 28 7.96 -11.42 -8.33
C LEU A 28 9.08 -12.44 -8.07
N ARG A 29 8.94 -13.32 -7.08
CA ARG A 29 9.89 -14.41 -6.79
C ARG A 29 9.49 -15.75 -7.41
N ALA A 30 8.30 -15.85 -7.97
CA ALA A 30 7.83 -17.06 -8.63
C ALA A 30 8.45 -17.22 -10.02
N ASP A 31 8.63 -18.46 -10.46
CA ASP A 31 9.08 -18.80 -11.80
C ASP A 31 8.08 -19.77 -12.47
N PRO A 32 7.40 -19.39 -13.56
CA PRO A 32 7.39 -18.05 -14.15
C PRO A 32 6.60 -17.04 -13.30
N VAL A 33 6.95 -15.76 -13.40
CA VAL A 33 6.18 -14.67 -12.77
C VAL A 33 4.75 -14.67 -13.30
N PRO A 34 3.70 -14.74 -12.44
CA PRO A 34 2.32 -14.81 -12.88
C PRO A 34 1.78 -13.41 -13.26
N VAL A 35 2.28 -12.85 -14.36
CA VAL A 35 2.06 -11.45 -14.79
C VAL A 35 0.58 -11.05 -14.81
N ALA A 36 -0.32 -11.92 -15.29
CA ALA A 36 -1.76 -11.63 -15.33
C ALA A 36 -2.37 -11.47 -13.93
N ARG A 37 -1.95 -12.30 -12.95
CA ARG A 37 -2.40 -12.19 -11.55
C ARG A 37 -1.75 -11.00 -10.86
N LEU A 38 -0.46 -10.78 -11.11
CA LEU A 38 0.30 -9.65 -10.59
C LEU A 38 -0.31 -8.30 -11.01
N THR A 39 -0.66 -8.14 -12.29
CA THR A 39 -1.29 -6.90 -12.79
C THR A 39 -2.66 -6.65 -12.17
N LYS A 40 -3.46 -7.70 -11.95
CA LYS A 40 -4.78 -7.58 -11.29
C LYS A 40 -4.64 -7.25 -9.81
N LEU A 41 -3.68 -7.87 -9.14
CA LEU A 41 -3.36 -7.64 -7.73
C LEU A 41 -2.95 -6.18 -7.51
N ASP A 42 -2.03 -5.66 -8.33
CA ASP A 42 -1.56 -4.27 -8.28
C ASP A 42 -2.69 -3.25 -8.53
N GLY A 43 -3.56 -3.52 -9.50
CA GLY A 43 -4.76 -2.69 -9.70
C GLY A 43 -5.69 -2.67 -8.47
N GLY A 44 -5.84 -3.81 -7.80
CA GLY A 44 -6.56 -3.91 -6.54
C GLY A 44 -5.86 -3.17 -5.39
N TYR A 45 -4.53 -3.28 -5.30
CA TYR A 45 -3.71 -2.57 -4.32
C TYR A 45 -3.91 -1.06 -4.43
N GLY A 46 -3.87 -0.50 -5.64
CA GLY A 46 -4.12 0.92 -5.87
C GLY A 46 -5.52 1.35 -5.44
N GLY A 47 -6.54 0.52 -5.72
CA GLY A 47 -7.91 0.76 -5.25
C GLY A 47 -8.04 0.75 -3.73
N VAL A 48 -7.41 -0.23 -3.06
CA VAL A 48 -7.39 -0.33 -1.59
C VAL A 48 -6.64 0.85 -0.99
N ALA A 49 -5.52 1.28 -1.58
CA ALA A 49 -4.78 2.46 -1.11
C ALA A 49 -5.64 3.73 -1.14
N ALA A 50 -6.43 3.94 -2.20
CA ALA A 50 -7.38 5.05 -2.27
C ALA A 50 -8.46 4.96 -1.18
N LEU A 51 -8.98 3.76 -0.91
CA LEU A 51 -9.95 3.52 0.16
C LEU A 51 -9.35 3.78 1.56
N VAL A 52 -8.09 3.40 1.79
CA VAL A 52 -7.38 3.70 3.06
C VAL A 52 -7.38 5.21 3.32
N VAL A 53 -7.07 6.02 2.30
CA VAL A 53 -7.09 7.49 2.41
C VAL A 53 -8.50 8.00 2.67
N ALA A 54 -9.49 7.57 1.87
CA ALA A 54 -10.87 8.02 2.01
C ALA A 54 -11.44 7.72 3.41
N VAL A 55 -11.26 6.49 3.90
CA VAL A 55 -11.71 6.09 5.25
C VAL A 55 -10.86 6.77 6.33
N GLY A 56 -9.56 7.00 6.09
CA GLY A 56 -8.69 7.73 7.00
C GLY A 56 -9.15 9.18 7.21
N VAL A 57 -9.50 9.88 6.13
CA VAL A 57 -10.07 11.23 6.18
C VAL A 57 -11.44 11.20 6.88
N ALA A 58 -12.28 10.22 6.55
CA ALA A 58 -13.58 10.06 7.21
C ALA A 58 -13.45 9.92 8.74
N ARG A 59 -12.41 9.23 9.22
CA ARG A 59 -12.11 9.12 10.67
C ARG A 59 -11.65 10.43 11.29
N ILE A 60 -11.01 11.32 10.54
CA ILE A 60 -10.61 12.63 11.05
C ILE A 60 -11.83 13.55 11.20
N VAL A 61 -12.74 13.51 10.22
CA VAL A 61 -13.91 14.41 10.17
C VAL A 61 -15.07 13.93 11.05
N TRP A 62 -15.37 12.63 11.03
CA TRP A 62 -16.53 12.04 11.72
C TRP A 62 -16.16 11.10 12.87
N GLY A 63 -14.87 10.93 13.17
CA GLY A 63 -14.40 10.10 14.29
C GLY A 63 -14.47 10.83 15.62
N ALA A 64 -14.32 10.07 16.71
CA ALA A 64 -14.58 10.54 18.07
C ALA A 64 -13.57 11.59 18.59
N LYS A 65 -12.39 11.71 17.99
CA LYS A 65 -11.30 12.56 18.49
C LYS A 65 -11.29 13.99 17.93
N GLY A 66 -11.96 14.25 16.80
CA GLY A 66 -11.92 15.55 16.11
C GLY A 66 -10.52 15.94 15.57
N TRP A 67 -10.44 17.01 14.78
CA TRP A 67 -9.21 17.46 14.11
C TRP A 67 -8.08 17.86 15.07
N VAL A 68 -8.41 18.51 16.19
CA VAL A 68 -7.45 19.05 17.17
C VAL A 68 -6.54 17.95 17.73
N ALA A 69 -7.04 16.73 17.86
CA ALA A 69 -6.26 15.58 18.33
C ALA A 69 -5.17 15.11 17.33
N TYR A 70 -5.22 15.56 16.08
CA TYR A 70 -4.32 15.15 15.00
C TYR A 70 -3.34 16.25 14.60
N GLU A 71 -3.77 17.51 14.58
CA GLU A 71 -2.99 18.61 13.99
C GLU A 71 -1.63 18.83 14.66
N ALA A 72 -1.59 18.74 15.99
CA ALA A 72 -0.38 18.89 16.78
C ALA A 72 0.39 17.57 16.99
N ASN A 73 -0.11 16.45 16.47
CA ASN A 73 0.49 15.14 16.70
C ASN A 73 1.56 14.85 15.61
N PRO A 74 2.86 14.90 15.92
CA PRO A 74 3.90 14.69 14.92
C PRO A 74 3.86 13.28 14.32
N PHE A 75 3.42 12.27 15.08
CA PHE A 75 3.30 10.90 14.60
C PHE A 75 2.14 10.71 13.63
N PHE A 76 1.09 11.54 13.72
CA PHE A 76 0.05 11.58 12.69
C PHE A 76 0.65 12.01 11.35
N TRP A 77 1.37 13.13 11.31
CA TRP A 77 2.02 13.63 10.10
C TRP A 77 3.09 12.68 9.57
N ALA A 78 3.92 12.10 10.44
CA ALA A 78 4.92 11.11 10.04
C ALA A 78 4.28 9.88 9.38
N LYS A 79 3.16 9.40 9.92
CA LYS A 79 2.36 8.31 9.33
C LYS A 79 1.82 8.70 7.95
N ILE A 80 1.25 9.90 7.80
CA ILE A 80 0.74 10.39 6.50
C ILE A 80 1.88 10.51 5.48
N ALA A 81 3.02 11.09 5.87
CA ALA A 81 4.18 11.22 5.01
C ALA A 81 4.72 9.85 4.57
N THR A 82 4.81 8.89 5.51
CA THR A 82 5.25 7.51 5.20
C THR A 82 4.31 6.85 4.21
N PHE A 83 3.00 6.95 4.41
CA PHE A 83 2.01 6.40 3.49
C PHE A 83 2.10 7.06 2.10
N ALA A 84 2.28 8.38 2.04
CA ALA A 84 2.47 9.09 0.78
C ALA A 84 3.74 8.63 0.04
N VAL A 85 4.85 8.41 0.74
CA VAL A 85 6.08 7.85 0.15
C VAL A 85 5.82 6.46 -0.41
N ILE A 86 5.12 5.58 0.30
CA ILE A 86 4.76 4.24 -0.20
C ILE A 86 3.98 4.34 -1.52
N VAL A 87 2.94 5.18 -1.56
CA VAL A 87 2.12 5.37 -2.77
C VAL A 87 2.92 5.98 -3.93
N LEU A 88 3.85 6.89 -3.66
CA LEU A 88 4.71 7.46 -4.70
C LEU A 88 5.70 6.43 -5.24
N LEU A 89 6.27 5.60 -4.38
CA LEU A 89 7.18 4.53 -4.78
C LEU A 89 6.47 3.46 -5.61
N SER A 90 5.21 3.14 -5.27
CA SER A 90 4.42 2.11 -5.95
C SER A 90 4.17 2.41 -7.43
N VAL A 91 4.29 3.67 -7.86
CA VAL A 91 4.21 4.05 -9.28
C VAL A 91 5.24 3.28 -10.12
N MET A 92 6.45 3.06 -9.59
CA MET A 92 7.53 2.39 -10.31
C MET A 92 7.21 0.91 -10.65
N PRO A 93 6.82 0.04 -9.69
CA PRO A 93 6.38 -1.31 -10.00
C PRO A 93 5.08 -1.34 -10.83
N THR A 94 4.09 -0.49 -10.54
CA THR A 94 2.84 -0.43 -11.31
C THR A 94 3.09 -0.19 -12.81
N ILE A 95 3.97 0.74 -13.18
CA ILE A 95 4.33 0.97 -14.60
C ILE A 95 4.90 -0.30 -15.23
N GLN A 96 5.73 -1.04 -14.51
CA GLN A 96 6.34 -2.28 -15.01
C GLN A 96 5.30 -3.40 -15.15
N PHE A 97 4.39 -3.55 -14.19
CA PHE A 97 3.31 -4.53 -14.26
C PHE A 97 2.37 -4.25 -15.43
N ILE A 98 2.02 -2.99 -15.67
CA ILE A 98 1.22 -2.58 -16.84
C ILE A 98 1.95 -2.93 -18.14
N LYS A 99 3.25 -2.64 -18.25
CA LYS A 99 4.05 -2.98 -19.44
C LYS A 99 4.09 -4.49 -19.68
N TRP A 100 4.33 -5.28 -18.63
CA TRP A 100 4.35 -6.74 -18.73
C TRP A 100 2.97 -7.31 -19.06
N GLY A 101 1.90 -6.76 -18.48
CA GLY A 101 0.54 -7.15 -18.81
C GLY A 101 0.18 -6.88 -20.27
N ARG A 102 0.65 -5.77 -20.85
CA ARG A 102 0.50 -5.48 -22.29
C ARG A 102 1.32 -6.45 -23.15
N ALA A 103 2.56 -6.73 -22.77
CA ALA A 103 3.42 -7.66 -23.49
C ALA A 103 2.85 -9.09 -23.48
N LEU A 104 2.34 -9.56 -22.33
CA LEU A 104 1.68 -10.86 -22.22
C LEU A 104 0.41 -10.97 -23.09
N LYS A 105 -0.33 -9.87 -23.25
CA LYS A 105 -1.49 -9.84 -24.16
C LYS A 105 -1.09 -9.91 -25.63
N ALA A 106 0.08 -9.36 -25.99
CA ALA A 106 0.60 -9.40 -27.35
C ALA A 106 1.28 -10.73 -27.69
N ASP A 107 1.92 -11.36 -26.69
CA ASP A 107 2.60 -12.64 -26.80
C ASP A 107 2.34 -13.49 -25.54
N ALA A 108 1.61 -14.60 -25.70
CA ALA A 108 1.30 -15.52 -24.61
C ALA A 108 2.54 -16.21 -24.02
N GLY A 109 3.65 -16.25 -24.78
CA GLY A 109 4.95 -16.77 -24.34
C GLY A 109 5.80 -15.74 -23.59
N PHE A 110 5.36 -14.49 -23.50
CA PHE A 110 6.14 -13.41 -22.89
C PHE A 110 6.50 -13.73 -21.44
N ARG A 111 7.79 -13.54 -21.12
CA ARG A 111 8.32 -13.62 -19.75
C ARG A 111 9.09 -12.34 -19.44
N PRO A 112 8.83 -11.70 -18.29
CA PRO A 112 9.62 -10.56 -17.85
C PRO A 112 11.13 -10.92 -17.75
N PRO A 113 12.04 -10.07 -18.25
CA PRO A 113 13.47 -10.30 -18.10
C PRO A 113 13.89 -10.40 -16.62
N PRO A 114 14.77 -11.34 -16.22
CA PRO A 114 15.15 -11.53 -14.82
C PRO A 114 15.68 -10.27 -14.13
N SER A 115 16.47 -9.45 -14.84
CA SER A 115 16.99 -8.19 -14.31
C SER A 115 15.89 -7.16 -14.04
N ALA A 116 14.86 -7.11 -14.88
CA ALA A 116 13.71 -6.25 -14.68
C ALA A 116 12.88 -6.73 -13.48
N VAL A 117 12.70 -8.04 -13.31
CA VAL A 117 12.03 -8.63 -12.14
C VAL A 117 12.77 -8.30 -10.86
N ALA A 118 14.10 -8.48 -10.82
CA ALA A 118 14.91 -8.17 -9.65
C ALA A 118 14.84 -6.69 -9.25
N ARG A 119 14.89 -5.78 -10.23
CA ARG A 119 14.76 -4.33 -9.98
C ARG A 119 13.36 -3.96 -9.48
N THR A 120 12.32 -4.51 -10.07
CA THR A 120 10.94 -4.28 -9.61
C THR A 120 10.73 -4.83 -8.19
N ALA A 121 11.28 -6.01 -7.90
CA ALA A 121 11.22 -6.61 -6.56
C ALA A 121 11.96 -5.77 -5.51
N LEU A 122 13.00 -5.02 -5.88
CA LEU A 122 13.66 -4.10 -4.96
C LEU A 122 12.72 -2.96 -4.53
N TRP A 123 11.99 -2.35 -5.46
CA TRP A 123 11.02 -1.29 -5.14
C TRP A 123 9.92 -1.80 -4.20
N VAL A 124 9.30 -2.94 -4.54
CA VAL A 124 8.27 -3.55 -3.68
C VAL A 124 8.83 -3.94 -2.30
N ARG A 125 10.09 -4.39 -2.21
CA ARG A 125 10.75 -4.64 -0.90
C ARG A 125 10.87 -3.37 -0.07
N ILE A 126 11.24 -2.24 -0.69
CA ILE A 126 11.33 -0.96 0.02
C ILE A 126 9.94 -0.55 0.53
N GLU A 127 8.90 -0.70 -0.28
CA GLU A 127 7.50 -0.44 0.14
C GLU A 127 7.07 -1.31 1.32
N VAL A 128 7.38 -2.61 1.27
CA VAL A 128 7.13 -3.54 2.40
C VAL A 128 7.89 -3.11 3.66
N LEU A 129 9.15 -2.69 3.53
CA LEU A 129 9.93 -2.21 4.67
C LEU A 129 9.36 -0.91 5.26
N LEU A 130 8.81 -0.02 4.43
CA LEU A 130 8.15 1.21 4.89
C LEU A 130 6.86 0.97 5.67
N LEU A 131 6.29 -0.25 5.64
CA LEU A 131 5.19 -0.62 6.54
C LEU A 131 5.63 -0.60 8.01
N LEU A 132 6.91 -0.85 8.32
CA LEU A 132 7.43 -0.82 9.68
C LEU A 132 7.29 0.57 10.33
N PRO A 133 7.86 1.66 9.76
CA PRO A 133 7.63 2.99 10.31
C PRO A 133 6.15 3.41 10.22
N LEU A 134 5.40 3.00 9.19
CA LEU A 134 3.97 3.30 9.10
C LEU A 134 3.19 2.78 10.32
N VAL A 135 3.37 1.50 10.67
CA VAL A 135 2.74 0.89 11.85
C VAL A 135 3.30 1.47 13.14
N GLY A 136 4.62 1.71 13.21
CA GLY A 136 5.27 2.32 14.36
C GLY A 136 4.71 3.70 14.69
N PHE A 137 4.55 4.56 13.68
CA PHE A 137 3.94 5.88 13.85
C PHE A 137 2.45 5.81 14.20
N ALA A 138 1.71 4.84 13.63
CA ALA A 138 0.32 4.63 14.04
C ALA A 138 0.20 4.24 15.54
N ALA A 139 1.10 3.39 16.04
CA ALA A 139 1.15 3.01 17.44
C ALA A 139 1.59 4.16 18.35
N ALA A 140 2.60 4.95 17.94
CA ALA A 140 3.07 6.13 18.68
C ALA A 140 1.99 7.22 18.76
N MET A 141 1.31 7.50 17.64
CA MET A 141 0.17 8.42 17.57
C MET A 141 -0.94 8.05 18.56
N ALA A 142 -1.21 6.76 18.76
CA ALA A 142 -2.24 6.29 19.70
C ALA A 142 -1.89 6.56 21.18
N ARG A 143 -0.60 6.78 21.49
CA ARG A 143 -0.07 7.01 22.83
C ARG A 143 0.41 8.45 23.06
N TRP A 144 0.24 9.32 22.07
CA TRP A 144 0.60 10.73 22.18
C TRP A 144 -0.28 11.41 23.24
N PRO A 145 0.29 12.12 24.23
CA PRO A 145 -0.48 12.86 25.21
C PRO A 145 -1.25 13.99 24.49
N LEU A 146 -2.56 14.03 24.71
CA LEU A 146 -3.46 15.08 24.21
C LEU A 146 -3.35 16.33 25.09
#